data_AF-A0A1B9IJ93-F1
#
_entry.id   AF-A0A1B9IJ93-F1
#
_cell.length_a   1.000
_cell.length_b   1.000
_cell.length_c   1.000
_cell.angle_alpha   90.00
_cell.angle_beta   90.00
_cell.angle_gamma   90.00
#
_symmetry.space_group_name_H-M   'P 1'
#
loop_
_entity.id
_entity.type
_entity.pdbx_description
1 polymer ?
#
loop_
_entity_poly.entity_id
_entity_poly.type
_entity_poly.pdbx_seq_one_letter_code
_entity_poly.pdbx_strand_id
1 'polypeptide(L)'
;MNRLSQILSLICSFYLLPLVLGNAASQFHLDVNTHASECFLECHSRLEYTIEIPGTGSNGFSWITKNCQQEAWRNLLANCLPVVCKSAPDVAYAVEYAENWCHRAGVEVEITLPESYLNTANGTYFTSAKYLASSSDPYSDIRTGPIVIGLLSTFGLISLFL
;
A
#
# COMPACT_ATOMS: atom_id res chain seq x y z
N MET A 1 -2.24 18.46 -38.66
CA MET A 1 -2.52 17.66 -37.43
C MET A 1 -4.01 17.74 -37.14
N ASN A 2 -4.67 16.59 -37.04
CA ASN A 2 -6.12 16.53 -36.86
C ASN A 2 -6.47 16.77 -35.37
N ARG A 3 -7.53 17.55 -35.07
CA ARG A 3 -7.91 17.86 -33.66
C ARG A 3 -8.16 16.59 -32.84
N LEU A 4 -8.62 15.53 -33.49
CA LEU A 4 -8.76 14.19 -32.90
C LEU A 4 -7.43 13.61 -32.40
N SER A 5 -6.34 13.78 -33.16
CA SER A 5 -5.01 13.30 -32.81
C SER A 5 -4.41 14.06 -31.61
N GLN A 6 -4.75 15.34 -31.46
CA GLN A 6 -4.34 16.15 -30.29
C GLN A 6 -5.09 15.71 -29.03
N ILE A 7 -6.39 15.43 -29.14
CA ILE A 7 -7.20 14.94 -28.02
C ILE A 7 -6.74 13.54 -27.58
N LEU A 8 -6.46 12.63 -28.52
CA LEU A 8 -5.89 11.32 -28.19
C LEU A 8 -4.50 11.41 -27.55
N SER A 9 -3.64 12.31 -28.03
CA SER A 9 -2.31 12.55 -27.44
C SER A 9 -2.39 13.08 -26.00
N LEU A 10 -3.36 13.96 -25.71
CA LEU A 10 -3.65 14.46 -24.36
C LEU A 10 -4.16 13.36 -23.44
N ILE A 11 -5.08 12.52 -23.91
CA ILE A 11 -5.61 11.40 -23.12
C ILE A 11 -4.51 10.38 -22.81
N CYS A 12 -3.66 10.02 -23.77
CA CYS A 12 -2.52 9.13 -23.55
C CYS A 12 -1.48 9.70 -22.57
N SER A 13 -1.33 11.02 -22.48
CA SER A 13 -0.42 11.63 -21.51
C SER A 13 -0.98 11.62 -20.08
N PHE A 14 -2.31 11.60 -19.91
CA PHE A 14 -2.93 11.36 -18.59
C PHE A 14 -2.72 9.91 -18.09
N TYR A 15 -2.69 8.92 -18.99
CA TYR A 15 -2.38 7.53 -18.63
C TYR A 15 -0.90 7.29 -18.29
N LEU A 16 -0.02 8.25 -18.57
CA LEU A 16 1.41 8.23 -18.24
C LEU A 16 1.74 8.99 -16.96
N LEU A 17 0.76 9.60 -16.29
CA LEU A 17 1.00 10.17 -14.97
C LEU A 17 1.28 8.99 -14.03
N PRO A 18 2.48 8.94 -13.39
CA PRO A 18 2.72 7.93 -12.38
C PRO A 18 1.63 8.06 -11.32
N LEU A 19 0.93 6.97 -11.03
CA LEU A 19 0.16 6.85 -9.80
C LEU A 19 1.18 6.86 -8.67
N VAL A 20 1.51 8.06 -8.20
CA VAL A 20 2.49 8.27 -7.14
C VAL A 20 1.85 7.84 -5.83
N LEU A 21 2.04 6.58 -5.46
CA LEU A 21 1.66 6.04 -4.14
C LEU A 21 2.84 6.25 -3.19
N GLY A 22 2.68 7.14 -2.22
CA GLY A 22 3.75 7.42 -1.24
C GLY A 22 4.20 6.16 -0.50
N ASN A 23 5.47 6.12 -0.11
CA ASN A 23 6.11 4.99 0.58
C ASN A 23 6.95 5.51 1.76
N ALA A 24 6.40 5.38 2.97
CA ALA A 24 7.03 5.81 4.20
C ALA A 24 8.34 5.05 4.45
N ALA A 25 8.40 3.75 4.17
CA ALA A 25 9.63 2.97 4.31
C ALA A 25 10.78 3.59 3.50
N SER A 26 10.54 3.91 2.23
CA SER A 26 11.48 4.61 1.35
C SER A 26 11.90 5.96 1.91
N GLN A 27 10.93 6.77 2.38
CA GLN A 27 11.20 8.10 2.94
C GLN A 27 12.20 8.09 4.11
N PHE A 28 12.25 6.98 4.87
CA PHE A 28 13.13 6.82 6.04
C PHE A 28 14.18 5.73 5.85
N HIS A 29 14.41 5.25 4.63
CA HIS A 29 15.35 4.17 4.30
C HIS A 29 15.15 2.89 5.14
N LEU A 30 13.89 2.57 5.40
CA LEU A 30 13.49 1.34 6.08
C LEU A 30 13.19 0.26 5.04
N ASP A 31 13.41 -0.98 5.44
CA ASP A 31 13.07 -2.17 4.66
C ASP A 31 12.01 -2.97 5.41
N VAL A 32 10.83 -3.12 4.82
CA VAL A 32 9.67 -3.83 5.39
C VAL A 32 9.91 -5.32 5.61
N ASN A 33 11.01 -5.88 5.09
CA ASN A 33 11.39 -7.28 5.30
C ASN A 33 12.28 -7.47 6.54
N THR A 34 13.13 -6.49 6.85
CA THR A 34 14.16 -6.62 7.88
C THR A 34 13.92 -5.72 9.10
N HIS A 35 13.23 -4.60 8.90
CA HIS A 35 12.89 -3.67 9.96
C HIS A 35 11.43 -3.88 10.35
N ALA A 36 11.20 -4.33 11.58
CA ALA A 36 9.85 -4.53 12.09
C ALA A 36 9.26 -3.22 12.62
N SER A 37 8.01 -2.93 12.27
CA SER A 37 7.29 -1.81 12.89
C SER A 37 6.88 -2.17 14.32
N GLU A 38 7.41 -1.45 15.31
CA GLU A 38 7.10 -1.67 16.73
C GLU A 38 5.60 -1.50 17.03
N CYS A 39 4.96 -0.45 16.51
CA CYS A 39 3.53 -0.23 16.76
C CYS A 39 2.63 -1.23 16.02
N PHE A 40 3.07 -1.78 14.88
CA PHE A 40 2.39 -2.95 14.28
C PHE A 40 2.45 -4.15 15.22
N LEU A 41 3.63 -4.51 15.73
CA LEU A 41 3.80 -5.68 16.60
C LEU A 41 2.94 -5.55 17.88
N GLU A 42 2.93 -4.36 18.47
CA GLU A 42 2.10 -4.08 19.65
C GLU A 42 0.61 -4.21 19.33
N CYS A 43 0.14 -3.60 18.23
CA CYS A 43 -1.25 -3.72 17.83
C CYS A 43 -1.62 -5.17 17.53
N HIS A 44 -0.81 -5.89 16.75
CA HIS A 44 -1.07 -7.29 16.40
C HIS A 44 -1.18 -8.17 17.65
N SER A 45 -0.27 -8.01 18.62
CA SER A 45 -0.32 -8.75 19.88
C SER A 45 -1.63 -8.54 20.64
N ARG A 46 -2.18 -7.32 20.66
CA ARG A 46 -3.50 -7.04 21.27
C ARG A 46 -4.65 -7.73 20.51
N LEU A 47 -4.54 -7.83 19.18
CA LEU A 47 -5.55 -8.49 18.35
C LEU A 47 -5.60 -10.01 18.53
N GLU A 48 -4.45 -10.65 18.79
CA GLU A 48 -4.39 -12.09 19.07
C GLU A 48 -5.27 -12.49 20.26
N TYR A 49 -5.38 -11.62 21.27
CA TYR A 49 -6.25 -11.85 22.42
C TYR A 49 -7.71 -11.46 22.19
N THR A 50 -8.00 -10.72 21.12
CA THR A 50 -9.33 -10.16 20.85
C THR A 50 -10.09 -10.96 19.79
N ILE A 51 -9.39 -11.47 18.78
CA ILE A 51 -9.97 -12.19 17.66
C ILE A 51 -9.64 -13.67 17.81
N GLU A 52 -10.66 -14.52 17.79
CA GLU A 52 -10.48 -15.96 17.65
C GLU A 52 -10.45 -16.34 16.15
N ILE A 53 -9.52 -17.19 15.74
CA ILE A 53 -9.57 -17.77 14.39
C ILE A 53 -10.63 -18.88 14.38
N PRO A 54 -11.63 -18.84 13.47
CA PRO A 54 -12.63 -19.88 13.39
C PRO A 54 -12.02 -21.27 13.20
N GLY A 55 -12.35 -22.20 14.10
CA GLY A 55 -11.93 -23.59 14.03
C GLY A 55 -10.61 -23.92 14.77
N THR A 56 -9.93 -22.95 15.36
CA THR A 56 -8.72 -23.20 16.19
C THR A 56 -8.95 -22.96 17.67
N GLY A 57 -9.99 -22.21 18.07
CA GLY A 57 -10.25 -21.87 19.47
C GLY A 57 -9.31 -20.80 20.05
N SER A 58 -8.35 -20.32 19.25
CA SER A 58 -7.35 -19.32 19.66
C SER A 58 -6.77 -18.62 18.44
N ASN A 59 -6.11 -17.49 18.65
CA ASN A 59 -5.29 -16.81 17.66
C ASN A 59 -3.85 -16.68 18.18
N GLY A 60 -2.92 -16.38 17.29
CA GLY A 60 -1.51 -16.23 17.60
C GLY A 60 -0.71 -15.76 16.39
N PHE A 61 0.45 -15.19 16.66
CA PHE A 61 1.33 -14.58 15.65
C PHE A 61 1.67 -15.51 14.46
N SER A 62 1.78 -16.83 14.71
CA SER A 62 2.12 -17.82 13.70
C SER A 62 1.04 -18.04 12.64
N TRP A 63 -0.21 -17.63 12.90
CA TRP A 63 -1.35 -17.83 12.02
C TRP A 63 -1.50 -16.71 10.98
N ILE A 64 -0.39 -16.29 10.37
CA ILE A 64 -0.29 -15.11 9.50
C ILE A 64 -1.39 -15.10 8.43
N THR A 65 -1.45 -16.15 7.60
CA THR A 65 -2.45 -16.28 6.52
C THR A 65 -3.89 -16.15 7.04
N LYS A 66 -4.19 -16.77 8.18
CA LYS A 66 -5.55 -16.74 8.77
C LYS A 66 -5.89 -15.38 9.38
N ASN A 67 -4.92 -14.67 9.94
CA ASN A 67 -5.10 -13.29 10.40
C ASN A 67 -5.37 -12.36 9.22
N CYS A 68 -4.52 -12.38 8.19
CA CYS A 68 -4.63 -11.52 7.02
C CYS A 68 -5.95 -11.70 6.24
N GLN A 69 -6.47 -12.93 6.19
CA GLN A 69 -7.74 -13.24 5.52
C GLN A 69 -8.95 -12.65 6.26
N GLN A 70 -8.84 -12.40 7.57
CA GLN A 70 -9.96 -11.91 8.36
C GLN A 70 -10.13 -10.40 8.24
N GLU A 71 -11.34 -9.98 7.86
CA GLU A 71 -11.71 -8.57 7.80
C GLU A 71 -11.65 -7.90 9.18
N ALA A 72 -12.09 -8.60 10.23
CA ALA A 72 -12.02 -8.11 11.60
C ALA A 72 -10.58 -7.76 12.02
N TRP A 73 -9.60 -8.58 11.61
CA TRP A 73 -8.19 -8.30 11.87
C TRP A 73 -7.73 -7.02 11.19
N ARG A 74 -8.02 -6.86 9.90
CA ARG A 74 -7.66 -5.65 9.14
C ARG A 74 -8.29 -4.40 9.75
N ASN A 75 -9.58 -4.47 10.07
CA ASN A 75 -10.32 -3.34 10.63
C ASN A 75 -9.82 -2.97 12.03
N LEU A 76 -9.60 -3.94 12.91
CA LEU A 76 -9.09 -3.64 14.26
C LEU A 76 -7.64 -3.17 14.22
N LEU A 77 -6.81 -3.71 13.33
CA LEU A 77 -5.45 -3.22 13.12
C LEU A 77 -5.47 -1.75 12.66
N ALA A 78 -6.24 -1.42 11.63
CA ALA A 78 -6.38 -0.06 11.12
C ALA A 78 -6.84 0.95 12.19
N ASN A 79 -7.67 0.54 13.13
CA ASN A 79 -8.10 1.37 14.26
C ASN A 79 -7.05 1.45 15.38
N CYS A 80 -6.25 0.42 15.58
CA CYS A 80 -5.22 0.39 16.60
C CYS A 80 -4.00 1.26 16.24
N LEU A 81 -3.56 1.23 14.98
CA LEU A 81 -2.34 1.91 14.54
C LEU A 81 -2.33 3.42 14.89
N PRO A 82 -3.40 4.21 14.62
CA PRO A 82 -3.46 5.62 15.01
C PRO A 82 -3.35 5.90 16.51
N VAL A 83 -3.68 4.92 17.35
CA VAL A 83 -3.67 5.06 18.81
C VAL A 83 -2.30 4.73 19.39
N VAL A 84 -1.60 3.76 18.80
CA VAL A 84 -0.33 3.22 19.33
C VAL A 84 0.89 3.86 18.68
N CYS A 85 0.87 4.12 17.38
CA CYS A 85 2.01 4.72 16.68
C CYS A 85 2.21 6.19 17.10
N LYS A 86 3.47 6.64 17.16
CA LYS A 86 3.84 7.95 17.72
C LYS A 86 3.58 9.11 16.77
N SER A 87 3.52 8.84 15.46
CA SER A 87 3.43 9.87 14.41
C SER A 87 2.74 9.35 13.14
N ALA A 88 2.32 10.25 12.26
CA ALA A 88 1.73 9.87 10.97
C ALA A 88 2.68 9.07 10.06
N PRO A 89 3.99 9.39 9.97
CA PRO A 89 4.98 8.52 9.35
C PRO A 89 5.03 7.11 9.92
N ASP A 90 5.00 6.96 11.26
CA ASP A 90 5.03 5.65 11.91
C ASP A 90 3.77 4.84 11.57
N VAL A 91 2.61 5.48 11.50
CA VAL A 91 1.35 4.84 11.07
C VAL A 91 1.46 4.37 9.63
N ALA A 92 1.96 5.21 8.71
CA ALA A 92 2.13 4.85 7.31
C ALA A 92 3.10 3.67 7.14
N TYR A 93 4.23 3.70 7.83
CA TYR A 93 5.19 2.60 7.81
C TYR A 93 4.63 1.32 8.44
N ALA A 94 3.82 1.42 9.50
CA ALA A 94 3.16 0.27 10.10
C ALA A 94 2.12 -0.37 9.16
N VAL A 95 1.39 0.44 8.38
CA VAL A 95 0.51 -0.05 7.32
C VAL A 95 1.31 -0.80 6.25
N GLU A 96 2.37 -0.20 5.74
CA GLU A 96 3.24 -0.82 4.73
C GLU A 96 3.85 -2.13 5.23
N TYR A 97 4.32 -2.15 6.49
CA TYR A 97 4.83 -3.36 7.13
C TYR A 97 3.75 -4.45 7.28
N ALA A 98 2.53 -4.07 7.68
CA ALA A 98 1.41 -5.01 7.85
C ALA A 98 1.01 -5.66 6.52
N GLU A 99 0.90 -4.86 5.46
CA GLU A 99 0.61 -5.34 4.11
C GLU A 99 1.71 -6.27 3.61
N ASN A 100 2.98 -5.90 3.81
CA ASN A 100 4.10 -6.79 3.46
C ASN A 100 4.11 -8.08 4.30
N TRP A 101 3.76 -8.00 5.59
CA TRP A 101 3.66 -9.18 6.46
C TRP A 101 2.63 -10.19 5.94
N CYS A 102 1.49 -9.70 5.42
CA CYS A 102 0.50 -10.53 4.74
C CYS A 102 0.98 -11.02 3.37
N HIS A 103 1.62 -10.17 2.58
CA HIS A 103 2.18 -10.51 1.27
C HIS A 103 3.16 -11.68 1.36
N ARG A 104 4.08 -11.67 2.35
CA ARG A 104 5.03 -12.78 2.61
C ARG A 104 4.33 -14.11 2.93
N ALA A 105 3.09 -14.07 3.41
CA ALA A 105 2.26 -15.25 3.64
C ALA A 105 1.33 -15.60 2.46
N GLY A 106 1.51 -14.94 1.31
CA GLY A 106 0.74 -15.15 0.09
C GLY A 106 -0.66 -14.53 0.11
N VAL A 107 -0.91 -13.54 0.97
CA VAL A 107 -2.21 -12.86 1.08
C VAL A 107 -2.04 -11.38 0.77
N GLU A 108 -2.66 -10.93 -0.31
CA GLU A 108 -2.76 -9.49 -0.61
C GLU A 108 -3.86 -8.87 0.26
N VAL A 109 -3.49 -7.81 1.00
CA VAL A 109 -4.43 -7.03 1.80
C VAL A 109 -4.19 -5.54 1.59
N GLU A 110 -5.24 -4.76 1.79
CA GLU A 110 -5.16 -3.31 1.89
C GLU A 110 -5.63 -2.93 3.30
N ILE A 111 -4.80 -2.17 4.02
CA ILE A 111 -5.14 -1.67 5.36
C ILE A 111 -5.58 -0.21 5.23
N THR A 112 -6.88 0.00 5.09
CA THR A 112 -7.46 1.34 4.98
C THR A 112 -7.60 1.99 6.36
N LEU A 113 -6.88 3.09 6.58
CA LEU A 113 -6.98 3.85 7.83
C LEU A 113 -8.38 4.49 7.99
N PRO A 114 -8.88 4.61 9.24
CA PRO A 114 -10.18 5.24 9.48
C PRO A 114 -10.24 6.68 8.99
N GLU A 115 -11.36 7.08 8.37
CA GLU A 115 -11.57 8.47 7.94
C GLU A 115 -11.42 9.47 9.08
N SER A 116 -11.82 9.08 10.30
CA SER A 116 -11.68 9.91 11.50
C SER A 116 -10.22 10.29 11.78
N TYR A 117 -9.26 9.43 11.45
CA TYR A 117 -7.83 9.72 11.56
C TYR A 117 -7.33 10.55 10.38
N LEU A 118 -7.74 10.21 9.16
CA LEU A 118 -7.35 10.92 7.93
C LEU A 118 -7.87 12.37 7.89
N ASN A 119 -8.96 12.68 8.59
CA ASN A 119 -9.50 14.03 8.71
C ASN A 119 -8.84 14.87 9.83
N THR A 120 -7.81 14.36 10.50
CA THR A 120 -7.03 15.10 11.50
C THR A 120 -5.82 15.80 10.89
N ALA A 121 -5.09 16.59 11.70
CA ALA A 121 -3.81 17.17 11.30
C ALA A 121 -2.79 16.11 10.83
N ASN A 122 -2.82 14.90 11.40
CA ASN A 122 -1.95 13.80 11.02
C ASN A 122 -2.26 13.27 9.61
N GLY A 123 -3.51 13.37 9.17
CA GLY A 123 -3.93 12.96 7.83
C GLY A 123 -3.24 13.75 6.71
N THR A 124 -2.82 14.99 6.97
CA THR A 124 -2.12 15.83 5.99
C THR A 124 -0.81 15.22 5.49
N TYR A 125 -0.18 14.35 6.29
CA TYR A 125 1.02 13.62 5.90
C TYR A 125 0.78 12.75 4.66
N PHE A 126 -0.34 12.04 4.59
CA PHE A 126 -0.68 11.11 3.50
C PHE A 126 -0.96 11.80 2.18
N THR A 127 -1.26 13.11 2.23
CA THR A 127 -1.41 13.97 1.05
C THR A 127 -0.20 14.86 0.79
N SER A 128 0.86 14.76 1.61
CA SER A 128 2.01 15.64 1.52
C SER A 128 2.87 15.32 0.30
N ALA A 129 3.39 16.36 -0.37
CA ALA A 129 4.28 16.18 -1.52
C ALA A 129 5.51 15.33 -1.18
N LYS A 130 6.03 15.42 0.06
CA LYS A 130 7.19 14.65 0.51
C LYS A 130 6.86 13.16 0.66
N TYR A 131 5.67 12.81 1.15
CA TYR A 131 5.23 11.42 1.23
C TYR A 131 4.96 10.88 -0.17
N LEU A 132 4.22 11.60 -1.01
CA LEU A 132 3.95 11.14 -2.37
C LEU A 132 5.26 10.97 -3.17
N ALA A 133 6.17 11.95 -3.17
CA ALA A 133 7.44 11.86 -3.88
C ALA A 133 8.40 10.75 -3.39
N SER A 134 8.15 10.12 -2.23
CA SER A 134 9.01 9.04 -1.72
C SER A 134 8.88 7.73 -2.51
N SER A 135 7.86 7.60 -3.37
CA SER A 135 7.64 6.42 -4.21
C SER A 135 8.67 6.25 -5.34
N SER A 136 9.54 7.23 -5.56
CA SER A 136 10.51 7.25 -6.67
C SER A 136 11.91 6.74 -6.29
N ASP A 137 12.10 6.19 -5.08
CA ASP A 137 13.38 5.58 -4.71
C ASP A 137 13.50 4.18 -5.37
N PRO A 138 14.52 3.93 -6.20
CA PRO A 138 14.72 2.65 -6.88
C PRO A 138 14.97 1.45 -5.94
N TYR A 139 15.08 1.67 -4.62
CA TYR A 139 15.21 0.62 -3.61
C TYR A 139 13.88 0.16 -2.98
N SER A 140 12.73 0.74 -3.33
CA SER A 140 11.44 0.25 -2.85
C SER A 140 11.02 -1.00 -3.62
N ASP A 141 11.44 -2.16 -3.15
CA ASP A 141 10.80 -3.41 -3.56
C ASP A 141 9.32 -3.39 -3.08
N ILE A 142 8.41 -3.69 -4.01
CA ILE A 142 6.96 -3.95 -3.87
C ILE A 142 6.00 -2.75 -4.02
N ARG A 143 5.48 -2.58 -5.25
CA ARG A 143 4.04 -2.63 -5.62
C ARG A 143 3.87 -2.29 -7.11
N THR A 144 4.40 -3.14 -8.00
CA THR A 144 3.86 -3.25 -9.36
C THR A 144 2.78 -4.30 -9.33
N GLY A 145 1.54 -3.89 -9.03
CA GLY A 145 0.37 -4.62 -9.53
C GLY A 145 0.50 -4.79 -11.05
N PRO A 146 -0.17 -5.77 -11.67
CA PRO A 146 0.03 -6.06 -13.08
C PRO A 146 -0.50 -4.89 -13.92
N ILE A 147 0.36 -3.91 -14.22
CA ILE A 147 0.17 -3.05 -15.36
C ILE A 147 0.43 -3.94 -16.55
N VAL A 148 -0.66 -4.45 -17.13
CA VAL A 148 -0.66 -5.07 -18.45
C VAL A 148 -0.18 -4.01 -19.43
N ILE A 149 1.14 -3.84 -19.55
CA ILE A 149 1.78 -3.21 -20.72
C ILE A 149 1.91 -4.33 -21.76
N GLY A 150 0.76 -4.83 -22.20
CA GLY A 150 0.64 -5.78 -23.29
C GLY A 150 0.38 -5.04 -24.58
N LEU A 151 1.44 -4.84 -25.38
CA LEU A 151 1.39 -4.81 -26.85
C LEU A 151 0.38 -3.86 -27.52
N LEU A 152 0.72 -2.57 -27.64
CA LEU A 152 0.13 -1.71 -28.69
C LEU A 152 1.15 -0.81 -29.40
N SER A 153 2.45 -1.12 -29.34
CA SER A 153 3.49 -0.39 -30.07
C SER A 153 3.76 -0.92 -31.48
N THR A 154 3.07 -1.96 -31.96
CA THR A 154 3.33 -2.56 -33.30
C THR A 154 2.31 -2.19 -34.38
N PHE A 155 1.16 -1.58 -34.06
CA PHE A 155 0.17 -1.21 -35.10
C PHE A 155 0.39 0.17 -35.74
N GLY A 156 1.25 1.02 -35.17
CA GLY A 156 1.54 2.36 -35.73
C GLY A 156 2.59 2.38 -36.85
N LEU A 157 3.35 1.31 -37.05
CA LEU A 157 4.45 1.24 -38.02
C LEU A 157 4.09 0.56 -39.35
N ILE A 158 2.95 -0.16 -39.42
CA ILE A 158 2.53 -0.84 -40.67
C ILE A 158 1.75 0.11 -41.59
N SER A 159 1.09 1.15 -41.06
CA SER A 159 0.38 2.15 -41.87
C SER A 159 1.25 3.26 -42.47
N LEU A 160 2.58 3.12 -42.40
CA LEU A 160 3.55 4.02 -43.06
C LEU A 160 4.30 3.35 -44.22
N PHE A 161 4.01 2.07 -44.52
CA PHE A 161 4.61 1.31 -45.62
C PHE A 161 3.61 0.56 -46.51
N LEU A 162 2.31 0.88 -46.43
CA LEU A 162 1.27 0.40 -47.37
C LEU A 162 0.44 1.57 -47.89
#